data_AF-A0A966BCC1-F1
#
_entry.id   AF-A0A966BCC1-F1
#
_cell.length_a   1.000
_cell.length_b   1.000
_cell.length_c   1.000
_cell.angle_alpha   90.00
_cell.angle_beta   90.00
_cell.angle_gamma   90.00
#
_symmetry.space_group_name_H-M   'P 1'
#
loop_
_entity.id
_entity.type
_entity.pdbx_description
1 polymer ?
#
loop_
_entity_poly.entity_id
_entity_poly.type
_entity_poly.pdbx_seq_one_letter_code
_entity_poly.pdbx_strand_id
1 'polypeptide(L)'
;MSADRILGIETSCDETAAAVVSRGSDVMSSVVSSQIELHARYGGVVPEVASRAHVELLMPVVAQAIVEAGIEDREIEAVAATYGPGLVGALLVGVSAAKAMSMVW
;
A
#
# COMPACT_ATOMS: atom_id res chain seq x y z
N MET A 1 20.94 -8.52 -15.50
CA MET A 1 19.79 -7.67 -15.88
C MET A 1 19.03 -7.43 -14.59
N SER A 2 18.97 -6.19 -14.12
CA SER A 2 18.27 -5.84 -12.86
C SER A 2 16.82 -6.25 -12.98
N ALA A 3 16.28 -6.88 -11.95
CA ALA A 3 14.87 -7.22 -11.89
C ALA A 3 14.21 -6.11 -11.10
N ASP A 4 13.98 -4.95 -11.73
CA ASP A 4 13.39 -3.76 -11.12
C ASP A 4 12.04 -4.12 -10.48
N ARG A 5 12.05 -4.54 -9.22
CA ARG A 5 10.90 -4.98 -8.44
C ARG A 5 10.52 -3.85 -7.51
N ILE A 6 9.39 -3.24 -7.80
CA ILE A 6 8.90 -2.06 -7.10
C ILE A 6 7.68 -2.46 -6.27
N LEU A 7 7.71 -2.16 -4.97
CA LEU A 7 6.51 -2.20 -4.13
C LEU A 7 5.76 -0.88 -4.29
N GLY A 8 4.52 -0.92 -4.79
CA GLY A 8 3.59 0.21 -4.75
C GLY A 8 2.69 0.15 -3.53
N ILE A 9 2.45 1.28 -2.88
CA ILE A 9 1.53 1.45 -1.74
C ILE A 9 0.52 2.55 -2.06
N GLU A 10 -0.77 2.24 -1.87
CA GLU A 10 -1.89 3.15 -2.12
C GLU A 10 -2.76 3.25 -0.85
N THR A 11 -2.88 4.47 -0.31
CA THR A 11 -3.66 4.80 0.89
C THR A 11 -4.26 6.21 0.80
N SER A 12 -4.66 6.67 -0.39
CA SER A 12 -5.13 8.06 -0.58
C SER A 12 -6.55 8.31 -0.07
N CYS A 13 -7.41 7.29 -0.03
CA CYS A 13 -8.82 7.41 0.34
C CYS A 13 -9.26 6.30 1.30
N ASP A 14 -9.97 5.27 0.82
CA ASP A 14 -10.58 4.22 1.65
C ASP A 14 -10.22 2.79 1.20
N GLU A 15 -9.23 2.66 0.31
CA GLU A 15 -8.57 1.41 -0.05
C GLU A 15 -7.15 1.36 0.52
N THR A 16 -6.83 0.30 1.26
CA THR A 16 -5.44 -0.03 1.59
C THR A 16 -4.96 -1.03 0.56
N ALA A 17 -3.99 -0.64 -0.28
CA ALA A 17 -3.51 -1.51 -1.34
C ALA A 17 -1.99 -1.55 -1.44
N ALA A 18 -1.50 -2.70 -1.88
CA ALA A 18 -0.10 -2.89 -2.22
C ALA A 18 0.05 -3.80 -3.45
N ALA A 19 1.05 -3.53 -4.28
CA ALA A 19 1.35 -4.31 -5.48
C ALA A 19 2.85 -4.43 -5.68
N VAL A 20 3.31 -5.58 -6.18
CA VAL A 20 4.69 -5.75 -6.63
C VAL A 20 4.68 -5.76 -8.16
N VAL A 21 5.46 -4.86 -8.76
CA VAL A 21 5.60 -4.75 -10.22
C VAL A 21 7.05 -4.99 -10.60
N SER A 22 7.30 -5.85 -11.59
CA SER A 22 8.61 -6.06 -12.19
C SER A 22 8.70 -5.42 -13.58
N ARG A 23 9.88 -4.92 -13.94
CA ARG A 23 10.19 -4.43 -15.31
C ARG A 23 9.19 -3.38 -15.83
N GLY A 24 8.60 -2.60 -14.91
CA GLY A 24 7.68 -1.50 -15.18
C GLY A 24 6.25 -1.87 -15.61
N SER A 25 5.98 -3.10 -16.03
CA SER A 25 4.65 -3.50 -16.53
C SER A 25 4.19 -4.91 -16.13
N ASP A 26 5.07 -5.72 -15.54
CA ASP A 26 4.72 -7.07 -15.10
C ASP A 26 4.20 -7.02 -13.67
N VAL A 27 2.88 -7.13 -13.50
CA VAL A 27 2.22 -7.10 -12.19
C VAL A 27 2.35 -8.49 -11.55
N MET A 28 3.28 -8.63 -10.62
CA MET A 28 3.53 -9.89 -9.91
C MET A 28 2.47 -10.17 -8.84
N SER A 29 1.95 -9.12 -8.20
CA SER A 29 0.84 -9.19 -7.25
C SER A 29 0.09 -7.85 -7.16
N SER A 30 -1.16 -7.90 -6.71
CA SER A 30 -1.99 -6.71 -6.45
C SER A 30 -3.06 -7.04 -5.42
N VAL A 31 -2.89 -6.53 -4.21
CA VAL A 31 -3.76 -6.78 -3.06
C VAL A 31 -4.48 -5.49 -2.69
N VAL A 32 -5.80 -5.57 -2.54
CA VAL A 32 -6.65 -4.43 -2.17
C VAL A 32 -7.56 -4.83 -1.02
N SER A 33 -7.52 -4.06 0.07
CA SER A 33 -8.49 -4.12 1.16
C SER A 33 -9.34 -2.87 1.17
N SER A 34 -10.61 -3.01 0.80
CA SER A 34 -11.58 -1.91 0.73
C SER A 34 -12.27 -1.68 2.08
N GLN A 35 -12.52 -0.41 2.41
CA GLN A 35 -13.25 0.01 3.61
C GLN A 35 -14.71 0.40 3.32
N ILE A 36 -15.27 0.03 2.16
CA ILE A 36 -16.66 0.39 1.77
C ILE A 36 -17.67 0.01 2.87
N GLU A 37 -17.61 -1.21 3.41
CA GLU A 37 -18.53 -1.66 4.47
C GLU A 37 -18.36 -0.86 5.77
N LEU A 38 -17.13 -0.45 6.09
CA LEU A 38 -16.82 0.35 7.26
C LEU A 38 -17.43 1.76 7.15
N HIS A 39 -17.41 2.35 5.96
CA HIS A 39 -17.94 3.69 5.70
C HIS A 39 -19.43 3.72 5.36
N ALA A 40 -20.03 2.58 4.99
CA ALA A 40 -21.44 2.47 4.58
C ALA A 40 -22.41 3.05 5.62
N ARG A 41 -22.14 2.85 6.92
CA ARG A 41 -22.97 3.38 8.02
C ARG A 41 -22.96 4.91 8.17
N TYR A 42 -21.99 5.58 7.56
CA TYR A 42 -21.82 7.04 7.62
C TYR A 42 -22.30 7.74 6.35
N GLY A 43 -22.63 6.99 5.29
CA GLY A 43 -23.05 7.55 3.99
C GLY A 43 -21.93 8.22 3.20
N GLY A 44 -20.68 7.98 3.57
CA GLY A 44 -19.49 8.55 2.92
C GLY A 44 -18.22 8.27 3.73
N VAL A 45 -17.06 8.52 3.11
CA VAL A 45 -15.75 8.29 3.74
C VAL A 45 -15.56 9.24 4.93
N VAL A 46 -15.33 8.67 6.11
CA VAL A 46 -14.95 9.42 7.33
C VAL A 46 -13.41 9.44 7.43
N PRO A 47 -12.74 10.60 7.25
CA PRO A 47 -11.28 10.62 7.07
C PRO A 47 -10.45 9.99 8.20
N GLU A 48 -10.86 10.19 9.46
CA GLU A 48 -10.19 9.60 10.62
C GLU A 48 -10.35 8.07 10.66
N VAL A 49 -11.55 7.57 10.35
CA VAL A 49 -11.83 6.13 10.29
C VAL A 49 -10.99 5.48 9.20
N ALA A 50 -10.88 6.14 8.04
CA ALA A 50 -10.06 5.64 6.94
C ALA A 50 -8.57 5.58 7.31
N SER A 51 -8.06 6.64 7.93
CA SER A 51 -6.67 6.70 8.39
C SER A 51 -6.33 5.57 9.36
N ARG A 52 -7.22 5.26 10.32
CA ARG A 52 -7.02 4.14 11.27
C ARG A 52 -7.02 2.78 10.59
N ALA A 53 -7.96 2.56 9.68
CA ALA A 53 -8.02 1.32 8.93
C ALA A 53 -6.75 1.10 8.09
N HIS A 54 -6.15 2.14 7.49
CA HIS A 54 -4.84 2.00 6.84
C HIS A 54 -3.74 1.59 7.81
N VAL A 55 -3.69 2.17 9.02
CA VAL A 55 -2.68 1.79 10.04
C VAL A 55 -2.79 0.31 10.40
N GLU A 56 -4.01 -0.21 10.53
CA GLU A 56 -4.26 -1.61 10.88
C GLU A 56 -3.94 -2.58 9.74
N LEU A 57 -4.25 -2.18 8.49
CA LEU A 57 -4.26 -3.09 7.35
C LEU A 57 -3.01 -3.01 6.47
N LEU A 58 -2.21 -1.95 6.56
CA LEU A 58 -1.10 -1.75 5.62
C LEU A 58 -0.06 -2.87 5.68
N MET A 59 0.42 -3.24 6.87
CA MET A 59 1.42 -4.31 7.00
C MET A 59 0.88 -5.68 6.55
N PRO A 60 -0.35 -6.11 6.93
CA PRO A 60 -0.96 -7.31 6.36
C PRO A 60 -1.05 -7.30 4.82
N VAL A 61 -1.50 -6.19 4.23
CA VAL A 61 -1.66 -6.06 2.77
C VAL A 61 -0.30 -6.12 2.06
N VAL A 62 0.73 -5.45 2.58
CA VAL A 62 2.10 -5.52 2.04
C VAL A 62 2.66 -6.94 2.15
N ALA A 63 2.51 -7.59 3.29
CA ALA A 63 2.99 -8.96 3.49
C ALA A 63 2.32 -9.93 2.51
N GLN A 64 1.00 -9.80 2.31
CA GLN A 64 0.26 -10.59 1.34
C GLN A 64 0.76 -10.33 -0.09
N ALA A 65 0.99 -9.07 -0.47
CA ALA A 65 1.49 -8.73 -1.80
C ALA A 65 2.88 -9.35 -2.07
N ILE A 66 3.77 -9.36 -1.08
CA ILE A 66 5.09 -10.00 -1.20
C ILE A 66 4.96 -11.52 -1.36
N VAL A 67 4.11 -12.16 -0.53
CA VAL A 67 3.86 -13.60 -0.61
C VAL A 67 3.25 -14.00 -1.96
N GLU A 68 2.26 -13.25 -2.45
CA GLU A 68 1.62 -13.52 -3.75
C GLU A 68 2.58 -13.29 -4.93
N ALA A 69 3.50 -12.34 -4.81
CA ALA A 69 4.55 -12.12 -5.81
C ALA A 69 5.61 -13.24 -5.81
N GLY A 70 5.66 -14.09 -4.77
CA GLY A 70 6.61 -15.18 -4.66
C GLY A 70 8.06 -14.73 -4.51
N ILE A 71 8.29 -13.59 -3.86
CA ILE A 71 9.62 -13.02 -3.61
C ILE A 71 9.87 -12.84 -2.11
N GLU A 72 11.11 -12.64 -1.73
CA GLU A 72 11.49 -12.17 -0.40
C GLU A 72 11.49 -10.63 -0.34
N ASP A 73 11.34 -10.05 0.84
CA ASP A 73 11.34 -8.60 1.07
C ASP A 73 12.64 -7.93 0.59
N ARG A 74 13.80 -8.56 0.82
CA ARG A 74 15.12 -8.12 0.33
C ARG A 74 15.29 -8.10 -1.19
N GLU A 75 14.32 -8.62 -1.94
CA GLU A 75 14.31 -8.58 -3.40
C GLU A 75 13.61 -7.34 -3.96
N ILE A 76 13.06 -6.47 -3.11
CA ILE A 76 12.44 -5.21 -3.49
C ILE A 76 13.51 -4.14 -3.66
N GLU A 77 13.59 -3.56 -4.85
CA GLU A 77 14.63 -2.58 -5.22
C GLU A 77 14.16 -1.12 -5.00
N ALA A 78 12.85 -0.89 -4.94
CA ALA A 78 12.27 0.41 -4.61
C ALA A 78 10.88 0.30 -3.99
N VAL A 79 10.53 1.30 -3.17
CA VAL A 79 9.18 1.46 -2.61
C VAL A 79 8.58 2.76 -3.12
N ALA A 80 7.45 2.66 -3.81
CA ALA A 80 6.63 3.77 -4.27
C ALA A 80 5.39 3.90 -3.38
N ALA A 81 5.00 5.13 -3.06
CA ALA A 81 3.77 5.40 -2.33
C ALA A 81 3.07 6.63 -2.87
N THR A 82 1.75 6.62 -2.82
CA THR A 82 0.94 7.76 -3.22
C THR A 82 1.16 8.94 -2.28
N TYR A 83 1.72 10.03 -2.81
CA TYR A 83 1.98 11.26 -2.06
C TYR A 83 0.81 12.26 -2.14
N GLY A 84 -0.08 12.10 -3.13
CA GLY A 84 -1.26 12.93 -3.34
C GLY A 84 -1.77 12.90 -4.79
N PRO A 85 -2.96 13.47 -5.05
CA PRO A 85 -3.90 14.05 -4.07
C PRO A 85 -4.56 12.97 -3.18
N GLY A 86 -5.19 13.38 -2.07
CA GLY A 86 -5.87 12.44 -1.15
C GLY A 86 -6.16 13.00 0.25
N LEU A 87 -6.69 12.15 1.13
CA LEU A 87 -6.96 12.47 2.53
C LEU A 87 -5.63 12.53 3.30
N VAL A 88 -5.31 13.68 3.89
CA VAL A 88 -3.99 13.92 4.50
C VAL A 88 -3.59 12.88 5.55
N GLY A 89 -4.51 12.44 6.41
CA GLY A 89 -4.24 11.39 7.41
C GLY A 89 -3.92 10.05 6.76
N ALA A 90 -4.68 9.67 5.74
CA ALA A 90 -4.51 8.42 5.00
C ALA A 90 -3.20 8.42 4.19
N LEU A 91 -2.88 9.51 3.48
CA LEU A 91 -1.62 9.68 2.74
C LEU A 91 -0.39 9.57 3.66
N LEU A 92 -0.45 10.16 4.85
CA LEU A 92 0.66 10.13 5.81
C LEU A 92 0.99 8.70 6.26
N VAL A 93 0.00 7.81 6.36
CA VAL A 93 0.23 6.39 6.71
C VAL A 93 1.08 5.71 5.65
N GLY A 94 0.65 5.74 4.38
CA GLY A 94 1.38 5.12 3.27
C GLY A 94 2.79 5.70 3.08
N VAL A 95 2.92 7.03 3.05
CA VAL A 95 4.22 7.71 2.88
C VAL A 95 5.19 7.41 4.03
N SER A 96 4.70 7.36 5.28
CA SER A 96 5.57 7.10 6.43
C SER A 96 6.06 5.65 6.45
N ALA A 97 5.15 4.71 6.16
CA ALA A 97 5.49 3.30 6.06
C ALA A 97 6.47 3.03 4.91
N ALA A 98 6.24 3.63 3.74
CA ALA A 98 7.12 3.50 2.58
C ALA A 98 8.53 4.00 2.87
N LYS A 99 8.67 5.17 3.53
CA LYS A 99 9.97 5.69 3.97
C LYS A 99 10.67 4.74 4.93
N ALA A 100 9.94 4.21 5.91
CA ALA A 100 10.50 3.26 6.87
C ALA A 100 10.99 1.98 6.18
N MET A 101 10.18 1.39 5.29
CA MET A 101 10.55 0.23 4.50
C MET A 101 11.79 0.50 3.62
N SER A 102 11.81 1.63 2.91
CA SER A 102 12.96 2.01 2.06
C SER A 102 14.27 2.24 2.79
N MET A 103 14.23 2.43 4.11
CA MET A 103 15.44 2.57 4.94
C MET A 103 15.92 1.25 5.52
N VAL A 104 15.08 0.22 5.55
CA VAL A 104 15.34 -1.06 6.22
C VAL A 104 15.54 -2.20 5.22
N TRP A 105 14.90 -2.14 4.05
CA TRP A 105 15.03 -3.12 2.97
C TRP A 105 16.20 -2.82 2.04
#